data_AF-A0A091DTG4-F1
#
_entry.id   AF-A0A091DTG4-F1
#
_cell.length_a   1.000
_cell.length_b   1.000
_cell.length_c   1.000
_cell.angle_alpha   90.00
_cell.angle_beta   90.00
_cell.angle_gamma   90.00
#
_symmetry.space_group_name_H-M   'P 1'
#
loop_
_entity.id
_entity.type
_entity.pdbx_description
1 polymer ?
#
loop_
_entity_poly.entity_id
_entity_poly.type
_entity_poly.pdbx_seq_one_letter_code
_entity_poly.pdbx_strand_id
1 'polypeptide(L)'
;MLVHCSDGWDRTAQVCSVASLLLDPHYRMLKGFMVFISKVWISFGCKFNHRCGNLDGDPKEISPVIDQFIECVWQLMEQFPCAFEFERFLIHIQHHIYSCQFGNLLCNSQKERGELKIPERTYFLWAHLWKNWANYPNPLFRVDHSQAQGSLHLPITPCNFMYKFWSGMYNNFEKGMQPRQSVTDHFMAVKEES
;
A
#
# COMPACT_ATOMS: atom_id res chain seq x y z
N MET A 1 18.34 14.94 3.69
CA MET A 1 17.59 14.84 4.96
C MET A 1 17.89 13.49 5.58
N LEU A 2 18.22 13.43 6.87
CA LEU A 2 18.30 12.17 7.62
C LEU A 2 16.98 11.99 8.37
N VAL A 3 16.27 10.89 8.12
CA VAL A 3 15.03 10.55 8.84
C VAL A 3 15.34 9.36 9.73
N HIS A 4 15.15 9.52 11.04
CA HIS A 4 15.25 8.41 11.98
C HIS A 4 14.17 8.55 13.06
N CYS A 5 13.83 7.43 13.69
CA CYS A 5 13.05 7.37 14.92
C CYS A 5 13.85 6.56 15.95
N SER A 6 13.20 5.81 16.84
CA SER A 6 13.89 4.89 17.76
C SER A 6 14.64 3.80 17.00
N ASP A 7 13.91 2.95 16.28
CA ASP A 7 14.46 1.72 15.68
C ASP A 7 14.55 1.78 14.14
N GLY A 8 13.98 2.80 13.52
CA GLY A 8 14.12 3.06 12.08
C GLY A 8 13.28 2.18 11.14
N TRP A 9 12.54 1.18 11.62
CA TRP A 9 11.75 0.27 10.77
C TRP A 9 10.23 0.50 10.74
N ASP A 10 9.68 1.35 11.65
CA ASP A 10 8.24 1.66 11.70
C ASP A 10 7.95 3.06 11.13
N ARG A 11 7.93 4.10 11.98
CA ARG A 11 7.64 5.50 11.58
C ARG A 11 8.59 6.04 10.51
N THR A 12 9.86 5.66 10.58
CA THR A 12 10.84 6.02 9.55
C THR A 12 10.48 5.41 8.19
N ALA A 13 10.05 4.14 8.16
CA ALA A 13 9.57 3.52 6.94
C ALA A 13 8.33 4.24 6.41
N GLN A 14 7.36 4.60 7.26
CA GLN A 14 6.16 5.36 6.87
C GLN A 14 6.52 6.72 6.23
N VAL A 15 7.31 7.54 6.92
CA VAL A 15 7.67 8.90 6.46
C VAL A 15 8.51 8.86 5.18
N CYS A 16 9.54 8.02 5.15
CA CYS A 16 10.35 7.81 3.94
C CYS A 16 9.49 7.29 2.79
N SER A 17 8.48 6.48 3.09
CA SER A 17 7.60 5.93 2.08
C SER A 17 6.72 6.99 1.44
N VAL A 18 6.02 7.77 2.26
CA VAL A 18 5.14 8.86 1.78
C VAL A 18 5.94 9.89 1.01
N ALA A 19 7.10 10.30 1.51
CA ALA A 19 7.98 11.24 0.80
C ALA A 19 8.41 10.70 -0.57
N SER A 20 8.76 9.41 -0.67
CA SER A 20 9.16 8.79 -1.93
C SER A 20 8.03 8.78 -2.95
N LEU A 21 6.79 8.49 -2.53
CA LEU A 21 5.61 8.50 -3.41
C LEU A 21 5.26 9.92 -3.90
N LEU A 22 5.47 10.93 -3.05
CA LEU A 22 5.26 12.32 -3.41
C LEU A 22 6.33 12.82 -4.38
N LEU A 23 7.57 12.34 -4.28
CA LEU A 23 8.70 12.85 -5.08
C LEU A 23 8.90 12.13 -6.41
N ASP A 24 8.65 10.82 -6.46
CA ASP A 24 9.00 9.98 -7.61
C ASP A 24 7.76 9.31 -8.25
N PRO A 25 7.37 9.73 -9.47
CA PRO A 25 6.32 9.07 -10.25
C PRO A 25 6.51 7.57 -10.43
N HIS A 26 7.76 7.08 -10.44
CA HIS A 26 8.03 5.67 -10.67
C HIS A 26 7.30 4.78 -9.65
N TYR A 27 7.28 5.18 -8.37
CA TYR A 27 6.63 4.39 -7.32
C TYR A 27 5.10 4.47 -7.33
N ARG A 28 4.50 5.31 -8.18
CA ARG A 28 3.05 5.44 -8.37
C ARG A 28 2.52 4.54 -9.49
N MET A 29 3.42 3.90 -10.24
CA MET A 29 3.10 2.80 -11.16
C MET A 29 2.98 1.47 -10.39
N LEU A 30 2.17 0.54 -10.89
CA LEU A 30 1.90 -0.75 -10.27
C LEU A 30 3.19 -1.54 -9.99
N LYS A 31 4.05 -1.66 -11.01
CA LYS A 31 5.34 -2.34 -10.87
C LYS A 31 6.28 -1.59 -9.92
N GLY A 32 6.30 -0.27 -10.01
CA GLY A 32 7.14 0.57 -9.16
C GLY A 32 6.76 0.44 -7.69
N PHE A 33 5.45 0.39 -7.39
CA PHE A 33 4.95 0.18 -6.03
C PHE A 33 5.33 -1.21 -5.48
N MET A 34 5.26 -2.27 -6.29
CA MET A 34 5.73 -3.61 -5.86
C MET A 34 7.23 -3.61 -5.47
N VAL A 35 8.06 -2.98 -6.31
CA VAL A 35 9.50 -2.82 -6.04
C VAL A 35 9.72 -2.01 -4.77
N PHE A 36 8.94 -0.94 -4.61
CA PHE A 36 9.01 -0.05 -3.47
C PHE A 36 8.69 -0.76 -2.15
N ILE A 37 7.59 -1.52 -2.06
CA ILE A 37 7.26 -2.31 -0.86
C ILE A 37 8.37 -3.32 -0.56
N SER A 38 8.88 -3.99 -1.59
CA SER A 38 9.99 -4.95 -1.44
C SER A 38 11.24 -4.33 -0.87
N LYS A 39 11.55 -3.10 -1.29
CA LYS A 39 12.72 -2.39 -0.83
C LYS A 39 12.50 -1.83 0.58
N VAL A 40 11.51 -0.95 0.74
CA VAL A 40 11.33 -0.12 1.94
C VAL A 40 10.81 -0.91 3.13
N TRP A 41 9.91 -1.87 2.89
CA TRP A 41 9.25 -2.59 3.98
C TRP A 41 9.85 -3.98 4.18
N ILE A 42 10.06 -4.74 3.11
CA ILE A 42 10.52 -6.13 3.21
C ILE A 42 12.04 -6.19 3.47
N SER A 43 12.84 -5.43 2.73
CA SER A 43 14.31 -5.53 2.78
C SER A 43 14.93 -4.74 3.94
N PHE A 44 14.40 -3.55 4.28
CA PHE A 44 14.88 -2.77 5.44
C PHE A 44 14.36 -3.27 6.80
N GLY A 45 13.71 -4.45 6.84
CA GLY A 45 13.48 -5.19 8.08
C GLY A 45 12.25 -4.78 8.87
N CYS A 46 11.16 -4.38 8.21
CA CYS A 46 9.88 -4.28 8.89
C CYS A 46 9.52 -5.67 9.46
N LYS A 47 9.17 -5.69 10.76
CA LYS A 47 8.89 -6.91 11.51
C LYS A 47 7.47 -7.43 11.23
N PHE A 48 7.19 -7.82 10.00
CA PHE A 48 5.84 -8.22 9.56
C PHE A 48 5.21 -9.29 10.47
N ASN A 49 5.95 -10.35 10.83
CA ASN A 49 5.40 -11.38 11.72
C ASN A 49 4.97 -10.82 13.08
N HIS A 50 5.78 -9.96 13.69
CA HIS A 50 5.45 -9.36 14.99
C HIS A 50 4.33 -8.33 14.88
N ARG A 51 4.39 -7.45 13.88
CA ARG A 51 3.47 -6.33 13.72
C ARG A 51 2.07 -6.80 13.30
N CYS A 52 1.99 -7.84 12.47
CA CYS A 52 0.72 -8.38 11.96
C CYS A 52 0.15 -9.52 12.83
N GLY A 53 0.90 -10.02 13.83
CA GLY A 53 0.44 -11.10 14.70
C GLY A 53 0.27 -12.44 13.97
N ASN A 54 1.03 -12.67 12.89
CA ASN A 54 0.89 -13.85 12.03
C ASN A 54 1.28 -15.17 12.72
N LEU A 55 2.05 -15.09 13.80
CA LEU A 55 2.50 -16.21 14.63
C LEU A 55 2.37 -15.83 16.10
N ASP A 56 2.42 -16.83 16.98
CA ASP A 56 2.42 -16.64 18.43
C ASP A 56 3.64 -15.79 18.84
N GLY A 57 3.38 -14.59 19.35
CA GLY A 57 4.38 -13.55 19.63
C GLY A 57 3.89 -12.61 20.72
N ASP A 58 4.72 -11.63 21.13
CA ASP A 58 4.32 -10.67 22.16
C ASP A 58 3.18 -9.78 21.65
N PRO A 59 1.98 -9.80 22.28
CA PRO A 59 0.87 -8.93 21.87
C PRO A 59 1.21 -7.44 21.89
N LYS A 60 2.22 -7.03 22.66
CA LYS A 60 2.69 -5.64 22.72
C LYS A 60 3.44 -5.19 21.48
N GLU A 61 3.93 -6.13 20.67
CA GLU A 61 4.62 -5.84 19.42
C GLU A 61 3.66 -5.71 18.22
N ILE A 62 2.38 -6.08 18.39
CA ILE A 62 1.37 -5.96 17.34
C ILE A 62 1.02 -4.48 17.14
N SER A 63 1.09 -4.00 15.90
CA SER A 63 0.78 -2.61 15.56
C SER A 63 0.48 -2.45 14.06
N PRO A 64 -0.56 -1.69 13.67
CA PRO A 64 -1.03 -1.56 12.28
C PRO A 64 -0.16 -0.60 11.45
N VAL A 65 1.16 -0.68 11.56
CA VAL A 65 2.10 0.28 10.93
C VAL A 65 1.98 0.24 9.41
N ILE A 66 1.84 -0.96 8.83
CA ILE A 66 1.69 -1.15 7.39
C ILE A 66 0.28 -0.74 6.92
N ASP A 67 -0.77 -1.02 7.69
CA ASP A 67 -2.14 -0.57 7.35
C ASP A 67 -2.23 0.95 7.33
N GLN A 68 -1.63 1.62 8.33
CA GLN A 68 -1.54 3.09 8.35
C GLN A 68 -0.85 3.63 7.11
N PHE A 69 0.23 2.98 6.65
CA PHE A 69 0.90 3.37 5.42
C PHE A 69 0.00 3.14 4.19
N ILE A 70 -0.66 1.99 4.08
CA ILE A 70 -1.57 1.68 2.97
C ILE A 70 -2.73 2.67 2.93
N GLU A 71 -3.28 3.06 4.08
CA GLU A 71 -4.27 4.13 4.20
C GLU A 71 -3.70 5.47 3.76
N CYS A 72 -2.48 5.84 4.17
CA CYS A 72 -1.85 7.07 3.67
C CYS A 72 -1.76 7.09 2.13
N VAL A 73 -1.46 5.96 1.48
CA VAL A 73 -1.45 5.89 0.01
C VAL A 73 -2.85 6.12 -0.54
N TRP A 74 -3.88 5.50 0.05
CA TRP A 74 -5.27 5.73 -0.37
C TRP A 74 -5.71 7.20 -0.20
N GLN A 75 -5.34 7.85 0.90
CA GLN A 75 -5.62 9.28 1.09
C GLN A 75 -4.93 10.15 0.02
N LEU A 76 -3.71 9.79 -0.40
CA LEU A 76 -3.04 10.48 -1.51
C LEU A 76 -3.76 10.25 -2.84
N MET A 77 -4.27 9.04 -3.08
CA MET A 77 -5.05 8.75 -4.27
C MET A 77 -6.35 9.55 -4.33
N GLU A 78 -7.02 9.72 -3.19
CA GLU A 78 -8.23 10.55 -3.10
C GLU A 78 -7.94 12.03 -3.40
N GLN A 79 -6.76 12.52 -3.01
CA GLN A 79 -6.34 13.90 -3.30
C GLN A 79 -5.80 14.09 -4.71
N PHE A 80 -5.21 13.05 -5.28
CA PHE A 80 -4.62 13.06 -6.63
C PHE A 80 -5.17 11.90 -7.47
N PRO A 81 -6.45 11.95 -7.91
CA PRO A 81 -7.13 10.82 -8.55
C PRO A 81 -6.45 10.34 -9.84
N CYS A 82 -5.69 11.20 -10.52
CA CYS A 82 -5.01 10.87 -11.77
C CYS A 82 -3.53 10.47 -11.57
N ALA A 83 -3.01 10.48 -10.35
CA ALA A 83 -1.58 10.36 -10.06
C ALA A 83 -1.06 8.91 -9.91
N PHE A 84 -1.94 7.97 -9.60
CA PHE A 84 -1.59 6.57 -9.30
C PHE A 84 -2.22 5.64 -10.33
N GLU A 85 -1.42 4.70 -10.82
CA GLU A 85 -1.86 3.73 -11.83
C GLU A 85 -2.83 2.70 -11.26
N PHE A 86 -2.89 2.52 -9.93
CA PHE A 86 -3.63 1.44 -9.29
C PHE A 86 -4.47 1.95 -8.14
N GLU A 87 -5.55 1.24 -7.82
CA GLU A 87 -6.40 1.50 -6.64
C GLU A 87 -6.74 0.23 -5.86
N ARG A 88 -7.51 -0.68 -6.48
CA ARG A 88 -7.93 -1.96 -5.90
C ARG A 88 -6.76 -2.83 -5.46
N PHE A 89 -5.57 -2.54 -6.00
CA PHE A 89 -4.32 -3.16 -5.63
C PHE A 89 -4.00 -3.04 -4.13
N LEU A 90 -4.33 -1.91 -3.50
CA LEU A 90 -4.03 -1.66 -2.09
C LEU A 90 -4.80 -2.62 -1.17
N ILE A 91 -6.08 -2.87 -1.46
CA ILE A 91 -6.93 -3.80 -0.68
C ILE A 91 -6.37 -5.23 -0.79
N HIS A 92 -5.95 -5.66 -1.98
CA HIS A 92 -5.38 -6.99 -2.17
C HIS A 92 -4.02 -7.16 -1.46
N ILE A 93 -3.17 -6.12 -1.46
CA ILE A 93 -1.94 -6.13 -0.66
C ILE A 93 -2.30 -6.30 0.83
N GLN A 94 -3.22 -5.47 1.33
CA GLN A 94 -3.64 -5.48 2.73
C GLN A 94 -4.19 -6.84 3.15
N HIS A 95 -5.07 -7.44 2.36
CA HIS A 95 -5.56 -8.80 2.57
C HIS A 95 -4.39 -9.82 2.64
N HIS A 96 -3.42 -9.73 1.73
CA HIS A 96 -2.34 -10.71 1.67
C HIS A 96 -1.27 -10.56 2.74
N ILE A 97 -1.14 -9.38 3.38
CA ILE A 97 -0.31 -9.18 4.58
C ILE A 97 -0.76 -10.11 5.71
N TYR A 98 -2.07 -10.29 5.89
CA TYR A 98 -2.65 -11.11 6.95
C TYR A 98 -2.94 -12.56 6.54
N SER A 99 -3.11 -12.82 5.23
CA SER A 99 -3.42 -14.17 4.72
C SER A 99 -2.33 -15.22 4.97
N CYS A 100 -1.07 -14.78 5.18
CA CYS A 100 0.12 -15.64 5.25
C CYS A 100 0.32 -16.55 4.02
N GLN A 101 -0.35 -16.29 2.90
CA GLN A 101 -0.34 -17.15 1.71
C GLN A 101 0.98 -17.06 0.92
N PHE A 102 1.69 -15.94 1.01
CA PHE A 102 2.88 -15.64 0.22
C PHE A 102 4.08 -15.31 1.10
N GLY A 103 5.25 -15.85 0.76
CA GLY A 103 6.42 -15.83 1.63
C GLY A 103 7.11 -14.48 1.78
N ASN A 104 6.95 -13.58 0.82
CA ASN A 104 7.65 -12.29 0.84
C ASN A 104 7.19 -11.36 1.96
N LEU A 105 6.00 -11.57 2.52
CA LEU A 105 5.47 -10.82 3.66
C LEU A 105 5.60 -11.60 4.99
N LEU A 106 6.24 -12.76 4.98
CA LEU A 106 6.57 -13.51 6.18
C LEU A 106 7.91 -13.04 6.77
N CYS A 107 8.19 -13.46 8.00
CA CYS A 107 9.42 -13.19 8.74
C CYS A 107 9.61 -11.70 9.10
N ASN A 108 10.59 -11.43 9.95
CA ASN A 108 10.89 -10.09 10.45
C ASN A 108 12.12 -9.46 9.79
N SER A 109 12.95 -10.25 9.12
CA SER A 109 14.19 -9.76 8.50
C SER A 109 14.60 -10.57 7.28
N GLN A 110 15.46 -10.00 6.46
CA GLN A 110 15.97 -10.72 5.29
C GLN A 110 16.93 -11.85 5.66
N LYS A 111 17.62 -11.74 6.79
CA LYS A 111 18.43 -12.80 7.36
C LYS A 111 17.57 -14.04 7.65
N GLU A 112 16.48 -13.85 8.39
CA GLU A 112 15.55 -14.93 8.75
C GLU A 112 14.94 -15.59 7.51
N ARG A 113 14.55 -14.80 6.49
CA ARG A 113 14.03 -15.35 5.21
C ARG A 113 15.05 -16.22 4.48
N GLY A 114 16.33 -15.86 4.55
CA GLY A 114 17.42 -16.65 3.99
C GLY A 114 17.64 -17.96 4.74
N GLU A 115 17.68 -17.90 6.07
CA GLU A 115 17.85 -19.08 6.94
C GLU A 115 16.72 -20.10 6.78
N LEU A 116 15.47 -19.63 6.65
CA LEU A 116 14.29 -20.47 6.45
C LEU A 116 14.08 -20.89 4.99
N LYS A 117 14.92 -20.42 4.06
CA LYS A 117 14.82 -20.66 2.61
C LYS A 117 13.43 -20.32 2.06
N ILE A 118 12.84 -19.21 2.54
CA ILE A 118 11.49 -18.78 2.14
C ILE A 118 11.31 -18.72 0.62
N PRO A 119 12.26 -18.16 -0.18
CA PRO A 119 12.09 -18.09 -1.64
C PRO A 119 11.99 -19.45 -2.34
N GLU A 120 12.54 -20.52 -1.74
CA GLU A 120 12.51 -21.88 -2.30
C GLU A 120 11.24 -22.64 -1.89
N ARG A 121 10.63 -22.24 -0.78
CA ARG A 121 9.54 -22.99 -0.13
C ARG A 121 8.17 -22.38 -0.31
N THR A 122 8.09 -21.17 -0.85
CA THR A 122 6.84 -20.39 -0.89
C THR A 122 6.66 -19.69 -2.22
N TYR A 123 5.43 -19.30 -2.52
CA TYR A 123 5.11 -18.45 -3.65
C TYR A 123 5.32 -16.97 -3.33
N PHE A 124 5.53 -16.19 -4.38
CA PHE A 124 5.82 -14.75 -4.29
C PHE A 124 4.58 -13.93 -4.66
N LEU A 125 4.14 -13.05 -3.76
CA LEU A 125 2.92 -12.24 -3.93
C LEU A 125 2.95 -11.43 -5.22
N TRP A 126 4.08 -10.78 -5.53
CA TRP A 126 4.18 -9.92 -6.70
C TRP A 126 3.99 -10.70 -8.00
N ALA A 127 4.44 -11.95 -8.07
CA ALA A 127 4.19 -12.81 -9.22
C ALA A 127 2.69 -13.15 -9.34
N HIS A 128 2.01 -13.38 -8.22
CA HIS A 128 0.56 -13.63 -8.21
C HIS A 128 -0.25 -12.40 -8.63
N LEU A 129 0.03 -11.24 -8.05
CA LEU A 129 -0.67 -10.00 -8.39
C LEU A 129 -0.36 -9.56 -9.83
N TRP A 130 0.87 -9.74 -10.31
CA TRP A 130 1.24 -9.42 -11.69
C TRP A 130 0.49 -10.28 -12.72
N LYS A 131 0.17 -11.54 -12.42
CA LYS A 131 -0.67 -12.36 -13.32
C LYS A 131 -2.06 -11.76 -13.53
N ASN A 132 -2.59 -11.06 -12.53
CA ASN A 132 -3.90 -10.42 -12.55
C ASN A 132 -3.79 -8.89 -12.72
N TRP A 133 -2.68 -8.39 -13.29
CA TRP A 133 -2.37 -6.96 -13.31
C TRP A 133 -3.49 -6.11 -13.92
N ALA A 134 -4.20 -6.65 -14.93
CA ALA A 134 -5.26 -5.96 -15.67
C ALA A 134 -6.48 -5.58 -14.82
N ASN A 135 -6.62 -6.13 -13.60
CA ASN A 135 -7.75 -5.82 -12.70
C ASN A 135 -7.50 -4.61 -11.80
N TYR A 136 -6.26 -4.10 -11.77
CA TYR A 136 -5.83 -3.03 -10.87
C TYR A 136 -5.78 -1.62 -11.47
N PRO A 137 -5.72 -1.39 -12.80
CA PRO A 137 -5.57 -0.05 -13.34
C PRO A 137 -6.69 0.88 -12.88
N ASN A 138 -6.30 2.06 -12.42
CA ASN A 138 -7.19 3.17 -12.15
C ASN A 138 -7.57 3.83 -13.50
N PRO A 139 -8.86 3.85 -13.88
CA PRO A 139 -9.31 4.45 -15.15
C PRO A 139 -9.09 5.97 -15.24
N LEU A 140 -8.88 6.64 -14.11
CA LEU A 140 -8.57 8.08 -14.06
C LEU A 140 -7.08 8.36 -14.24
N PHE A 141 -6.22 7.34 -14.15
CA PHE A 141 -4.79 7.49 -14.35
C PHE A 141 -4.48 7.96 -15.78
N ARG A 142 -3.65 8.99 -15.88
CA ARG A 142 -3.24 9.57 -17.17
C ARG A 142 -1.77 9.93 -17.11
N VAL A 143 -0.95 9.22 -17.87
CA VAL A 143 0.53 9.42 -17.91
C VAL A 143 0.91 10.86 -18.26
N ASP A 144 0.14 11.50 -19.14
CA ASP A 144 0.40 12.88 -19.59
C ASP A 144 -0.20 13.96 -18.67
N HIS A 145 -0.89 13.56 -17.60
CA HIS A 145 -1.50 14.52 -16.68
C HIS A 145 -0.47 15.09 -15.71
N SER A 146 -0.60 16.38 -15.38
CA SER A 146 0.32 17.07 -14.47
C SER A 146 0.45 16.37 -13.11
N GLN A 147 -0.63 15.77 -12.61
CA GLN A 147 -0.59 14.98 -11.38
C GLN A 147 0.19 13.68 -11.51
N ALA A 148 0.27 13.04 -12.69
CA ALA A 148 1.03 11.79 -12.86
C ALA A 148 2.53 12.04 -13.06
N GLN A 149 2.92 13.30 -13.28
CA GLN A 149 4.29 13.69 -13.59
C GLN A 149 4.93 14.44 -12.41
N GLY A 150 6.25 14.36 -12.29
CA GLY A 150 7.03 15.11 -11.30
C GLY A 150 6.63 14.86 -9.84
N SER A 151 6.84 15.86 -8.99
CA SER A 151 6.51 15.81 -7.57
C SER A 151 5.06 16.25 -7.30
N LEU A 152 4.38 15.53 -6.41
CA LEU A 152 3.10 15.91 -5.86
C LEU A 152 3.31 16.88 -4.70
N HIS A 153 2.63 18.02 -4.78
CA HIS A 153 2.63 19.03 -3.72
C HIS A 153 1.29 19.00 -3.01
N LEU A 154 1.33 18.68 -1.72
CA LEU A 154 0.19 18.78 -0.84
C LEU A 154 -0.27 20.24 -0.74
N PRO A 155 -1.58 20.54 -0.88
CA PRO A 155 -2.07 21.90 -0.75
C PRO A 155 -1.68 22.51 0.61
N ILE A 156 -1.13 23.73 0.59
CA ILE A 156 -0.54 24.40 1.77
C ILE A 156 -1.62 25.14 2.59
N THR A 157 -2.78 25.38 1.99
CA THR A 157 -3.90 26.06 2.64
C THR A 157 -4.65 25.06 3.55
N PRO A 158 -5.20 25.46 4.70
CA PRO A 158 -6.08 24.61 5.52
C PRO A 158 -7.44 24.32 4.84
N CYS A 159 -7.47 24.28 3.50
CA CYS A 159 -8.61 23.76 2.77
C CYS A 159 -8.69 22.26 3.06
N ASN A 160 -9.60 21.91 3.96
CA ASN A 160 -10.11 20.57 4.25
C ASN A 160 -9.33 19.46 3.54
N PHE A 161 -8.16 19.11 4.08
CA PHE A 161 -7.68 17.74 4.00
C PHE A 161 -8.73 16.91 4.73
N MET A 162 -9.82 16.62 4.02
CA MET A 162 -10.90 15.85 4.56
C MET A 162 -10.43 14.42 4.46
N TYR A 163 -9.66 14.01 5.47
CA TYR A 163 -9.35 12.61 5.68
C TYR A 163 -10.67 11.87 5.70
N LYS A 164 -10.87 11.04 4.70
CA LYS A 164 -12.07 10.21 4.59
C LYS A 164 -11.80 8.93 5.36
N PHE A 165 -12.82 8.41 6.04
CA PHE A 165 -12.73 7.07 6.59
C PHE A 165 -12.80 6.05 5.44
N TRP A 166 -11.78 5.20 5.32
CA TRP A 166 -11.73 4.20 4.27
C TRP A 166 -12.52 2.94 4.64
N SER A 167 -13.81 2.94 4.35
CA SER A 167 -14.68 1.79 4.63
C SER A 167 -14.21 0.53 3.91
N GLY A 168 -13.70 0.66 2.68
CA GLY A 168 -13.21 -0.48 1.90
C GLY A 168 -12.00 -1.22 2.50
N MET A 169 -11.27 -0.64 3.45
CA MET A 169 -10.23 -1.36 4.18
C MET A 169 -10.76 -1.94 5.49
N TYR A 170 -11.54 -1.15 6.23
CA TYR A 170 -11.97 -1.48 7.59
C TYR A 170 -13.25 -2.31 7.68
N ASN A 171 -14.08 -2.33 6.63
CA ASN A 171 -15.35 -3.06 6.59
C ASN A 171 -15.28 -4.33 5.72
N ASN A 172 -14.08 -4.83 5.37
CA ASN A 172 -13.91 -6.02 4.52
C ASN A 172 -14.56 -7.31 5.08
N PHE A 173 -14.96 -7.31 6.36
CA PHE A 173 -15.65 -8.42 7.00
C PHE A 173 -17.19 -8.32 6.94
N GLU A 174 -17.73 -7.16 6.57
CA GLU A 174 -19.16 -6.96 6.43
C GLU A 174 -19.63 -7.45 5.05
N LYS A 175 -20.57 -8.40 5.05
CA LYS A 175 -21.15 -9.00 3.82
C LYS A 175 -22.08 -8.06 3.04
N GLY A 176 -22.09 -6.77 3.36
CA GLY A 176 -22.93 -5.76 2.71
C GLY A 176 -22.28 -5.18 1.44
N MET A 177 -23.08 -4.48 0.64
CA MET A 177 -22.55 -3.69 -0.49
C MET A 177 -21.70 -2.56 0.08
N GLN A 178 -20.39 -2.61 -0.17
CA GLN A 178 -19.46 -1.59 0.31
C GLN A 178 -19.90 -0.22 -0.23
N PRO A 179 -19.91 0.84 0.59
CA PRO A 179 -20.22 2.16 0.10
C PRO A 179 -19.21 2.55 -0.98
N ARG A 180 -19.70 3.00 -2.13
CA ARG A 180 -18.86 3.62 -3.19
C ARG A 180 -18.29 4.91 -2.59
N GLN A 181 -16.99 4.92 -2.31
CA GLN A 181 -16.36 6.03 -1.57
C GLN A 181 -15.31 6.78 -2.38
N SER A 182 -14.60 6.09 -3.27
CA SER A 182 -13.57 6.72 -4.06
C SER A 182 -14.15 7.45 -5.26
N VAL A 183 -13.40 8.44 -5.75
CA VAL A 183 -13.76 9.17 -6.98
C VAL A 183 -13.89 8.20 -8.16
N THR A 184 -13.04 7.17 -8.19
CA THR A 184 -13.06 6.12 -9.22
C THR A 184 -14.34 5.30 -9.17
N ASP A 185 -14.80 4.91 -7.98
CA ASP A 185 -16.04 4.14 -7.82
C ASP A 185 -17.25 4.92 -8.33
N HIS A 186 -17.32 6.21 -8.02
CA HIS A 186 -18.37 7.09 -8.53
C HIS A 186 -18.33 7.21 -10.06
N PHE A 187 -17.13 7.34 -10.65
CA PHE A 187 -16.98 7.43 -12.10
C PHE A 187 -17.35 6.12 -12.82
N MET A 188 -16.94 4.97 -12.28
CA MET A 188 -17.29 3.66 -12.85
C MET A 188 -18.81 3.41 -12.83
N ALA A 189 -19.49 3.82 -11.75
CA ALA A 189 -20.94 3.71 -11.66
C ALA A 189 -21.67 4.49 -12.77
N VAL A 190 -21.23 5.72 -13.06
CA VAL A 190 -21.82 6.53 -14.14
C VAL A 190 -21.60 5.88 -15.51
N LYS A 191 -20.46 5.21 -15.71
CA LYS A 191 -20.15 4.50 -16.97
C LYS A 191 -20.95 3.21 -17.14
N GLU A 192 -21.34 2.53 -16.05
CA GLU A 192 -22.20 1.35 -16.10
C GLU A 192 -23.67 1.70 -16.36
N GLU A 193 -24.08 2.93 -16.07
CA GLU A 193 -25.45 3.45 -16.27
C GLU A 193 -25.68 4.13 -17.64
N SER A 194 -24.64 4.21 -18.50
CA SER A 194 -24.66 4.86 -19.82
C SER A 194 -24.55 3.84 -20.97
#